data_AF-A0A936CBH2-F1
#
_entry.id   AF-A0A936CBH2-F1
#
_cell.length_a   1.000
_cell.length_b   1.000
_cell.length_c   1.000
_cell.angle_alpha   90.00
_cell.angle_beta   90.00
_cell.angle_gamma   90.00
#
_symmetry.space_group_name_H-M   'P 1'
#
loop_
_entity.id
_entity.type
_entity.pdbx_description
1 polymer ?
#
loop_
_entity_poly.entity_id
_entity_poly.type
_entity_poly.pdbx_seq_one_letter_code
_entity_poly.pdbx_strand_id
1 'polypeptide(L)' 'MDMTADEVKQFWRDYCQRRKIDAQIVARGEAKIAEDPDFWADQTMQDLLDLLNGKQP' A
#
# COMPACT_ATOMS: atom_id res chain seq x y z
N MET A 1 -0.74 -9.45 -17.35
CA MET A 1 0.46 -9.57 -16.51
C MET A 1 -0.01 -9.23 -15.13
N ASP A 2 -0.11 -10.22 -14.27
CA ASP A 2 -0.52 -10.02 -12.89
C ASP A 2 0.68 -9.39 -12.18
N MET A 3 0.49 -8.20 -11.60
CA MET A 3 1.55 -7.53 -10.85
C MET A 3 1.88 -8.36 -9.62
N THR A 4 3.15 -8.64 -9.42
CA THR A 4 3.61 -9.39 -8.24
C THR A 4 3.42 -8.55 -6.98
N ALA A 5 3.29 -9.22 -5.84
CA ALA A 5 3.22 -8.56 -4.53
C ALA A 5 4.39 -7.60 -4.29
N ASP A 6 5.59 -7.92 -4.80
CA ASP A 6 6.78 -7.08 -4.65
C ASP A 6 6.71 -5.81 -5.51
N GLU A 7 6.10 -5.88 -6.69
CA GLU A 7 5.84 -4.70 -7.53
C GLU A 7 4.82 -3.78 -6.85
N VAL A 8 3.71 -4.32 -6.35
CA VAL A 8 2.69 -3.53 -5.62
C VAL A 8 3.30 -2.88 -4.37
N LYS A 9 4.12 -3.61 -3.61
CA LYS A 9 4.88 -3.05 -2.47
C LYS A 9 5.83 -1.95 -2.91
N GLN A 10 6.47 -2.06 -4.06
CA GLN A 10 7.35 -1.00 -4.57
C GLN A 10 6.56 0.28 -4.87
N PHE A 11 5.39 0.17 -5.51
CA PHE A 11 4.51 1.32 -5.73
C PHE A 11 4.08 1.97 -4.41
N TRP A 12 3.77 1.17 -3.39
CA TRP A 12 3.44 1.65 -2.06
C TRP A 12 4.60 2.41 -1.41
N ARG A 13 5.82 1.85 -1.46
CA ARG A 13 7.03 2.50 -0.94
C ARG A 13 7.29 3.83 -1.64
N ASP A 14 7.24 3.87 -2.97
CA ASP A 14 7.45 5.08 -3.76
C ASP A 14 6.40 6.16 -3.45
N TYR A 15 5.13 5.75 -3.34
CA TYR A 15 4.02 6.63 -2.95
C TYR A 15 4.25 7.24 -1.55
N CYS A 16 4.68 6.42 -0.60
CA CYS A 16 4.94 6.82 0.79
C CYS A 16 6.17 7.73 0.91
N GLN A 17 7.25 7.43 0.20
CA GLN A 17 8.49 8.22 0.21
C GLN A 17 8.23 9.65 -0.24
N ARG A 18 7.46 9.85 -1.33
CA ARG A 18 7.09 11.18 -1.84
C ARG A 18 6.30 12.02 -0.84
N ARG A 19 5.52 11.36 0.03
CA ARG A 19 4.63 11.98 1.02
C ARG A 19 5.22 12.01 2.42
N LYS A 20 6.43 11.48 2.63
CA LYS A 20 7.08 11.36 3.94
C LYS A 20 6.20 10.63 4.97
N ILE A 21 5.53 9.57 4.53
CA ILE A 21 4.74 8.71 5.41
C ILE A 21 5.66 7.96 6.38
N ASP A 22 5.22 7.81 7.62
CA ASP A 22 5.97 7.15 8.69
C ASP A 22 6.29 5.68 8.34
N ALA A 23 7.50 5.23 8.67
CA ALA A 23 7.97 3.88 8.35
C ALA A 23 7.09 2.77 8.95
N GLN A 24 6.44 3.02 10.10
CA GLN A 24 5.49 2.09 10.70
C GLN A 24 4.24 1.92 9.83
N ILE A 25 3.75 3.00 9.22
CA ILE A 25 2.61 2.95 8.29
C ILE A 25 3.02 2.25 6.99
N VAL A 26 4.23 2.49 6.49
CA VAL A 26 4.76 1.79 5.32
C VAL A 26 4.76 0.28 5.56
N ALA A 27 5.35 -0.18 6.67
CA ALA A 27 5.41 -1.60 7.01
C ALA A 27 4.02 -2.24 7.16
N ARG A 28 3.05 -1.51 7.74
CA ARG A 28 1.66 -1.98 7.82
C ARG A 28 1.00 -2.12 6.46
N GLY A 29 1.26 -1.18 5.54
CA GLY A 29 0.77 -1.27 4.16
C GLY A 29 1.39 -2.42 3.39
N GLU A 30 2.69 -2.68 3.55
CA GLU A 30 3.34 -3.84 2.94
C GLU A 30 2.78 -5.17 3.44
N ALA A 31 2.47 -5.27 4.74
CA ALA A 31 1.79 -6.43 5.30
C ALA A 31 0.40 -6.61 4.70
N LYS A 32 -0.37 -5.52 4.54
CA LYS A 32 -1.70 -5.55 3.94
C LYS A 32 -1.68 -5.96 2.46
N ILE A 33 -0.69 -5.48 1.71
CA ILE A 33 -0.46 -5.89 0.31
C ILE A 33 -0.06 -7.38 0.23
N ALA A 34 0.70 -7.88 1.20
CA ALA A 34 1.10 -9.29 1.22
C ALA A 34 -0.08 -10.26 1.48
N GLU A 35 -1.15 -9.79 2.12
CA GLU A 35 -2.37 -10.59 2.34
C GLU A 35 -3.17 -10.80 1.05
N ASP A 36 -3.25 -9.79 0.17
CA ASP A 36 -4.03 -9.82 -1.07
C ASP A 36 -3.43 -8.89 -2.14
N PRO A 37 -2.32 -9.31 -2.78
CA PRO A 37 -1.60 -8.46 -3.73
C PRO A 37 -2.42 -8.17 -4.99
N ASP A 38 -3.25 -9.11 -5.42
CA ASP A 38 -4.09 -8.97 -6.60
C ASP A 38 -5.16 -7.88 -6.38
N PHE A 39 -5.82 -7.87 -5.20
CA PHE A 39 -6.73 -6.79 -4.84
C PHE A 39 -6.04 -5.43 -4.80
N TRP A 40 -4.87 -5.34 -4.16
CA TRP A 40 -4.16 -4.06 -4.03
C TRP A 40 -3.48 -3.58 -5.32
N ALA A 41 -3.31 -4.46 -6.32
CA ALA A 41 -2.90 -4.07 -7.65
C ALA A 41 -3.98 -3.25 -8.37
N ASP A 42 -5.25 -3.50 -8.09
CA ASP A 42 -6.40 -2.79 -8.67
C ASP A 42 -6.81 -1.52 -7.88
N GLN A 43 -6.34 -1.37 -6.64
CA GLN A 43 -6.67 -0.22 -5.77
C GLN A 43 -5.63 0.89 -5.82
N THR A 44 -5.99 2.07 -5.32
CA THR A 44 -5.02 3.16 -5.19
C THR A 44 -4.24 3.07 -3.87
N MET A 45 -2.99 3.53 -3.89
CA MET A 45 -2.19 3.67 -2.67
C MET A 45 -2.79 4.67 -1.66
N GLN A 46 -3.64 5.59 -2.13
CA GLN A 46 -4.39 6.49 -1.24
C GLN A 46 -5.44 5.69 -0.45
N ASP A 47 -6.17 4.78 -1.09
CA ASP A 47 -7.17 3.93 -0.40
C ASP A 47 -6.51 3.06 0.67
N LEU A 48 -5.32 2.52 0.37
CA LEU A 48 -4.52 1.79 1.35
C LEU A 48 -4.15 2.68 2.54
N LEU A 49 -3.65 3.90 2.29
CA LEU A 49 -3.28 4.82 3.34
C LEU A 49 -4.49 5.24 4.21
N ASP A 50 -5.64 5.51 3.61
CA ASP A 50 -6.86 5.88 4.32
C ASP A 50 -7.38 4.73 5.18
N LEU A 51 -7.36 3.50 4.64
CA LEU A 51 -7.66 2.28 5.39
C LEU A 51 -6.74 2.11 6.60
N LEU A 52 -5.43 2.31 6.44
CA LEU A 52 -4.45 2.17 7.53
C LEU A 52 -4.59 3.25 8.62
N ASN A 53 -5.08 4.43 8.24
CA ASN A 53 -5.35 5.55 9.13
C ASN A 53 -6.73 5.47 9.80
N GLY A 54 -7.52 4.42 9.52
CA GLY A 54 -8.87 4.28 10.05
C GLY A 54 -9.85 5.33 9.52
N LYS A 55 -9.50 5.99 8.42
CA LYS A 55 -10.43 6.82 7.66
C LYS A 55 -11.19 5.90 6.71
N GLN A 56 -12.24 5.26 7.22
CA GLN A 56 -13.31 4.84 6.32
C GLN A 56 -14.03 6.09 5.82
N PRO A 57 -14.56 6.08 4.57
CA PRO A 57 -15.52 7.10 4.15
C PRO A 57 -16.74 7.15 5.09
#